data_AF-A0A1F7U8I8-F1
#
_entry.id   AF-A0A1F7U8I8-F1
#
_cell.length_a   1.000
_cell.length_b   1.000
_cell.length_c   1.000
_cell.angle_alpha   90.00
_cell.angle_beta   90.00
_cell.angle_gamma   90.00
#
_symmetry.space_group_name_H-M   'P 1'
#
loop_
_entity.id
_entity.type
_entity.pdbx_description
1 polymer ?
#
loop_
_entity_poly.entity_id
_entity_poly.type
_entity_poly.pdbx_seq_one_letter_code
_entity_poly.pdbx_strand_id
1 'polypeptide(L)'
;MKHYADQQAIVMWQVENEPFFNFGICPKPDRQLLKQEIEVVRALDRRPVMVTESGELSTWIAAASLADVVGISTYRVVWSKYVGYFFWPITPLTYRERADAIRPYVADIIVSELQAEPWVTIAFDETPIDQQLTLMNPQRLSDNINFARRTGFSSAYLWGVEWWYWLKVHKRPEMWRAGIEAYKAGAGR
;
A
#
# COMPACT_ATOMS: atom_id res chain seq x y z
N MET A 1 10.14 12.50 15.54
CA MET A 1 9.51 13.68 14.93
C MET A 1 10.35 14.95 15.10
N LYS A 2 10.72 15.37 16.31
CA LYS A 2 11.53 16.60 16.54
C LYS A 2 12.82 16.67 15.70
N HIS A 3 13.52 15.55 15.54
CA HIS A 3 14.71 15.47 14.68
C HIS A 3 14.44 15.82 13.21
N TYR A 4 13.22 15.60 12.72
CA TYR A 4 12.80 15.84 11.34
C TYR A 4 11.87 17.06 11.21
N ALA A 5 11.88 17.97 12.18
CA ALA A 5 10.99 19.12 12.21
C ALA A 5 11.19 20.03 10.99
N ASP A 6 12.45 20.28 10.60
CA ASP A 6 12.83 21.19 9.52
C ASP A 6 12.92 20.50 8.14
N GLN A 7 12.62 19.20 8.06
CA GLN A 7 12.69 18.45 6.81
C GLN A 7 11.44 18.70 5.95
N GLN A 8 11.59 19.55 4.94
CA GLN A 8 10.53 19.91 3.99
C GLN A 8 10.11 18.75 3.07
N ALA A 9 10.96 17.73 2.89
CA ALA A 9 10.63 16.57 2.08
C ALA A 9 9.57 15.64 2.73
N ILE A 10 9.32 15.78 4.04
CA ILE A 10 8.29 14.99 4.73
C ILE A 10 6.96 15.73 4.63
N VAL A 11 6.04 15.19 3.86
CA VAL A 11 4.74 15.82 3.57
C VAL A 11 3.61 15.33 4.47
N MET A 12 3.76 14.17 5.12
CA MET A 12 2.78 13.56 6.01
C MET A 12 3.42 12.56 6.97
N TRP A 13 2.70 12.21 8.04
CA TRP A 13 3.08 11.16 8.98
C TRP A 13 2.07 10.02 8.94
N GLN A 14 2.54 8.81 8.60
CA GLN A 14 1.74 7.60 8.81
C GLN A 14 1.78 7.21 10.29
N VAL A 15 0.61 6.93 10.87
CA VAL A 15 0.49 6.36 12.21
C VAL A 15 -0.11 4.96 12.09
N GLU A 16 0.68 3.98 12.54
CA GLU A 16 0.43 2.54 12.41
C GLU A 16 0.32 2.02 10.97
N ASN A 17 0.41 0.71 10.82
CA ASN A 17 0.22 0.02 9.55
C ASN A 17 -0.99 -0.91 9.61
N GLU A 18 -2.07 -0.55 8.90
CA GLU A 18 -3.33 -1.29 8.87
C GLU A 18 -3.84 -1.70 10.28
N PRO A 19 -3.95 -0.77 11.24
CA PRO A 19 -4.14 -1.08 12.67
C PRO A 19 -5.45 -1.81 12.99
N PHE A 20 -6.42 -1.79 12.07
CA PHE A 20 -7.71 -2.48 12.21
C PHE A 20 -7.73 -3.87 11.56
N PHE A 21 -6.67 -4.24 10.85
CA PHE A 21 -6.58 -5.54 10.20
C PHE A 21 -5.95 -6.57 11.14
N ASN A 22 -6.67 -7.67 11.39
CA ASN A 22 -6.20 -8.72 12.27
C ASN A 22 -5.29 -9.68 11.49
N PHE A 23 -3.98 -9.40 11.53
CA PHE A 23 -2.96 -10.17 10.81
C PHE A 23 -1.78 -10.57 11.71
N GLY A 24 -1.16 -11.72 11.41
CA GLY A 24 0.02 -12.21 12.11
C GLY A 24 -0.26 -12.66 13.56
N ILE A 25 0.74 -12.47 14.43
CA ILE A 25 0.68 -12.79 15.87
C ILE A 25 0.44 -11.50 16.68
N CYS A 26 -0.22 -10.52 16.08
CA CYS A 26 -0.42 -9.20 16.68
C CYS A 26 -1.55 -9.21 17.73
N PRO A 27 -1.51 -8.30 18.72
CA PRO A 27 -2.66 -8.01 19.56
C PRO A 27 -3.88 -7.60 18.72
N LYS A 28 -5.06 -7.71 19.31
CA LYS A 28 -6.28 -7.21 18.66
C LYS A 28 -6.20 -5.70 18.42
N PRO A 29 -6.83 -5.19 17.36
CA PRO A 29 -6.95 -3.75 17.13
C PRO A 29 -7.44 -2.99 18.37
N ASP A 30 -6.71 -1.94 18.75
CA ASP A 30 -7.08 -1.04 19.83
C ASP A 30 -7.23 0.39 19.31
N ARG A 31 -8.49 0.79 19.09
CA ARG A 31 -8.84 2.11 18.57
C ARG A 31 -8.46 3.23 19.54
N GLN A 32 -8.48 2.98 20.84
CA GLN A 32 -8.20 4.01 21.84
C GLN A 32 -6.69 4.29 21.90
N LEU A 33 -5.87 3.24 21.81
CA LEU A 33 -4.43 3.38 21.68
C LEU A 33 -4.05 4.15 20.40
N LEU A 34 -4.60 3.75 19.24
CA LEU A 34 -4.36 4.46 17.98
C LEU A 34 -4.71 5.95 18.07
N LYS A 35 -5.83 6.27 18.72
CA LYS A 35 -6.22 7.67 18.94
C LYS A 35 -5.18 8.43 19.76
N GLN A 36 -4.64 7.82 20.82
CA GLN A 36 -3.60 8.43 21.65
C GLN A 36 -2.30 8.66 20.86
N GLU A 37 -1.91 7.71 20.01
CA GLU A 37 -0.73 7.83 19.14
C GLU A 37 -0.88 8.99 18.15
N ILE A 38 -2.05 9.11 17.52
CA ILE A 38 -2.39 10.24 16.64
C ILE A 38 -2.35 11.57 17.40
N GLU A 39 -2.90 11.62 18.62
CA GLU A 39 -2.86 12.83 19.46
C GLU A 39 -1.43 13.25 19.79
N VAL A 40 -0.54 12.30 20.08
CA VAL A 40 0.90 12.58 20.31
C VAL A 40 1.55 13.15 19.05
N VAL A 41 1.29 12.56 17.88
CA VAL A 41 1.84 13.04 16.59
C VAL A 41 1.36 14.45 16.29
N ARG A 42 0.06 14.72 16.44
CA ARG A 42 -0.54 16.05 16.22
C ARG A 42 -0.05 17.11 17.20
N ALA A 43 0.32 16.71 18.43
CA ALA A 43 0.91 17.62 19.40
C ALA A 43 2.36 18.02 19.06
N LEU A 44 3.08 17.17 18.31
CA LEU A 44 4.48 17.38 17.95
C LEU A 44 4.66 18.03 16.59
N ASP A 45 3.72 17.85 15.66
CA ASP A 45 3.81 18.32 14.27
C ASP A 45 2.42 18.58 13.69
N ARG A 46 2.32 19.59 12.81
CA ARG A 46 1.05 20.00 12.17
C ARG A 46 0.86 19.42 10.77
N ARG A 47 1.85 18.70 10.24
CA ARG A 47 1.70 18.01 8.96
C ARG A 47 0.59 16.95 9.04
N PRO A 48 -0.10 16.64 7.91
CA PRO A 48 -1.20 15.69 7.90
C PRO A 48 -0.83 14.33 8.48
N VAL A 49 -1.78 13.73 9.19
CA VAL A 49 -1.68 12.36 9.68
C VAL A 49 -2.42 11.43 8.72
N MET A 50 -1.75 10.35 8.32
CA MET A 50 -2.31 9.26 7.55
C MET A 50 -2.48 8.02 8.43
N VAL A 51 -3.59 7.32 8.29
CA VAL A 51 -3.77 5.95 8.80
C VAL A 51 -4.04 5.04 7.62
N THR A 52 -3.41 3.86 7.61
CA THR A 52 -3.56 2.89 6.51
C THR A 52 -4.60 1.83 6.84
N GLU A 53 -5.23 1.25 5.82
CA GLU A 53 -6.23 0.19 5.92
C GLU A 53 -6.07 -0.81 4.78
N SER A 54 -6.54 -2.05 4.98
CA SER A 54 -6.65 -2.99 3.86
C SER A 54 -7.63 -2.47 2.81
N GLY A 55 -7.19 -2.37 1.56
CA GLY A 55 -8.04 -1.90 0.47
C GLY A 55 -9.26 -2.78 0.28
N GLU A 56 -9.08 -4.10 0.36
CA GLU A 56 -10.11 -5.08 0.09
C GLU A 56 -10.92 -5.46 1.34
N LEU A 57 -10.27 -5.53 2.51
CA LEU A 57 -10.83 -6.13 3.73
C LEU A 57 -11.35 -5.13 4.78
N SER A 58 -11.28 -3.83 4.49
CA SER A 58 -11.79 -2.77 5.38
C SER A 58 -12.84 -1.88 4.69
N THR A 59 -13.67 -1.23 5.50
CA THR A 59 -14.60 -0.18 5.05
C THR A 59 -13.96 1.21 5.02
N TRP A 60 -12.76 1.36 5.61
CA TRP A 60 -12.00 2.60 5.73
C TRP A 60 -12.60 3.68 6.64
N ILE A 61 -13.82 3.46 7.15
CA ILE A 61 -14.54 4.41 8.01
C ILE A 61 -13.78 4.64 9.32
N ALA A 62 -13.15 3.61 9.88
CA ALA A 62 -12.42 3.71 11.13
C ALA A 62 -11.22 4.66 11.01
N ALA A 63 -10.36 4.44 10.01
CA ALA A 63 -9.26 5.36 9.67
C ALA A 63 -9.76 6.77 9.32
N ALA A 64 -10.79 6.89 8.48
CA ALA A 64 -11.37 8.18 8.10
C ALA A 64 -11.91 8.99 9.29
N SER A 65 -12.30 8.32 10.37
CA SER A 65 -12.77 8.99 11.60
C SER A 65 -11.64 9.55 12.49
N LEU A 66 -10.38 9.22 12.19
CA LEU A 66 -9.23 9.51 13.06
C LEU A 66 -8.12 10.30 12.36
N ALA A 67 -7.97 10.16 11.04
CA ALA A 67 -6.84 10.69 10.27
C ALA A 67 -7.28 11.71 9.21
N ASP A 68 -6.32 12.49 8.73
CA ASP A 68 -6.52 13.48 7.67
C ASP A 68 -6.47 12.82 6.29
N VAL A 69 -5.66 11.77 6.14
CA VAL A 69 -5.48 10.99 4.91
C VAL A 69 -5.74 9.51 5.20
N VAL A 70 -6.42 8.84 4.28
CA VAL A 70 -6.55 7.38 4.30
C VAL A 70 -5.63 6.78 3.25
N GLY A 71 -4.66 5.99 3.70
CA GLY A 71 -3.87 5.14 2.82
C GLY A 71 -4.50 3.76 2.72
N ILE A 72 -4.49 3.15 1.55
CA ILE A 72 -4.92 1.76 1.40
C ILE A 72 -3.86 0.89 0.75
N SER A 73 -3.82 -0.37 1.15
CA SER A 73 -3.14 -1.41 0.36
C SER A 73 -4.03 -1.87 -0.81
N THR A 74 -3.40 -2.39 -1.86
CA THR A 74 -4.12 -2.97 -3.01
C THR A 74 -3.31 -4.14 -3.54
N TYR A 75 -3.76 -5.34 -3.18
CA TYR A 75 -3.10 -6.60 -3.54
C TYR A 75 -4.02 -7.43 -4.43
N ARG A 76 -3.56 -7.68 -5.66
CA ARG A 76 -4.38 -8.33 -6.70
C ARG A 76 -4.08 -9.81 -6.84
N VAL A 77 -2.90 -10.26 -6.44
CA VAL A 77 -2.52 -11.68 -6.38
C VAL A 77 -2.19 -12.01 -4.94
N VAL A 78 -3.01 -12.84 -4.30
CA VAL A 78 -2.85 -13.18 -2.89
C VAL A 78 -2.89 -14.68 -2.70
N TRP A 79 -2.59 -15.12 -1.48
CA TRP A 79 -2.69 -16.51 -1.07
C TRP A 79 -3.73 -16.71 0.03
N SER A 80 -4.44 -17.84 -0.02
CA SER A 80 -5.31 -18.32 1.05
C SER A 80 -5.10 -19.82 1.28
N LYS A 81 -5.16 -20.25 2.54
CA LYS A 81 -5.09 -21.67 2.92
C LYS A 81 -6.21 -22.54 2.32
N TYR A 82 -7.31 -21.94 1.88
CA TYR A 82 -8.47 -22.67 1.36
C TYR A 82 -8.44 -22.89 -0.15
N VAL A 83 -7.86 -21.95 -0.91
CA VAL A 83 -7.91 -21.94 -2.38
C VAL A 83 -6.55 -21.78 -3.04
N GLY A 84 -5.47 -21.62 -2.27
CA GLY A 84 -4.13 -21.35 -2.79
C GLY A 84 -4.00 -19.91 -3.30
N TYR A 85 -3.17 -19.75 -4.34
CA TYR A 85 -3.00 -18.44 -5.00
C TYR A 85 -4.20 -18.13 -5.89
N PHE A 86 -4.72 -16.91 -5.75
CA PHE A 86 -5.81 -16.45 -6.60
C PHE A 86 -5.69 -14.96 -6.89
N PHE A 87 -6.40 -14.56 -7.94
CA PHE A 87 -6.52 -13.18 -8.34
C PHE A 87 -7.73 -12.55 -7.63
N TRP A 88 -7.50 -11.49 -6.84
CA TRP A 88 -8.56 -10.89 -6.03
C TRP A 88 -9.64 -10.24 -6.91
N PRO A 89 -10.91 -10.66 -6.84
CA PRO A 89 -11.93 -10.32 -7.83
C PRO A 89 -12.61 -8.96 -7.57
N ILE A 90 -11.87 -7.95 -7.12
CA ILE A 90 -12.38 -6.58 -6.91
C ILE A 90 -12.01 -5.68 -8.08
N THR A 91 -12.93 -4.79 -8.44
CA THR A 91 -12.76 -3.83 -9.54
C THR A 91 -12.40 -2.44 -9.04
N PRO A 92 -11.80 -1.56 -9.87
CA PRO A 92 -11.54 -0.17 -9.47
C PRO A 92 -12.79 0.64 -9.14
N LEU A 93 -13.99 0.18 -9.58
CA LEU A 93 -15.25 0.82 -9.22
C LEU A 93 -15.56 0.65 -7.73
N THR A 94 -15.35 -0.54 -7.18
CA THR A 94 -15.58 -0.81 -5.75
C THR A 94 -14.72 0.09 -4.86
N TYR A 95 -13.48 0.36 -5.28
CA TYR A 95 -12.60 1.31 -4.61
C TYR A 95 -13.16 2.74 -4.62
N ARG A 96 -13.69 3.18 -5.77
CA ARG A 96 -14.32 4.50 -5.91
C ARG A 96 -15.57 4.63 -5.05
N GLU A 97 -16.43 3.63 -5.04
CA GLU A 97 -17.65 3.62 -4.23
C GLU A 97 -17.34 3.72 -2.73
N ARG A 98 -16.33 2.99 -2.25
CA ARG A 98 -15.86 3.10 -0.86
C ARG A 98 -15.27 4.48 -0.57
N ALA A 99 -14.49 5.03 -1.50
CA ALA A 99 -13.93 6.37 -1.36
C ALA A 99 -15.02 7.45 -1.29
N ASP A 100 -16.06 7.37 -2.12
CA ASP A 100 -17.17 8.31 -2.12
C ASP A 100 -17.86 8.39 -0.75
N ALA A 101 -17.92 7.28 0.00
CA ALA A 101 -18.48 7.25 1.35
C ALA A 101 -17.65 8.00 2.40
N ILE A 102 -16.32 8.08 2.22
CA ILE A 102 -15.41 8.67 3.23
C ILE A 102 -14.81 10.02 2.82
N ARG A 103 -14.83 10.38 1.53
CA ARG A 103 -14.30 11.64 0.99
C ARG A 103 -14.73 12.90 1.75
N PRO A 104 -15.98 13.03 2.25
CA PRO A 104 -16.36 14.21 3.03
C PRO A 104 -15.63 14.38 4.37
N TYR A 105 -14.95 13.33 4.86
CA TYR A 105 -14.32 13.29 6.18
C TYR A 105 -12.79 13.33 6.14
N VAL A 106 -12.19 13.18 4.96
CA VAL A 106 -10.73 13.09 4.78
C VAL A 106 -10.27 14.09 3.72
N ALA A 107 -9.05 14.59 3.86
CA ALA A 107 -8.44 15.50 2.89
C ALA A 107 -8.02 14.77 1.61
N ASP A 108 -7.58 13.51 1.72
CA ASP A 108 -7.15 12.70 0.57
C ASP A 108 -7.27 11.20 0.84
N ILE A 109 -7.28 10.42 -0.25
CA ILE A 109 -7.24 8.95 -0.24
C ILE A 109 -6.20 8.51 -1.24
N ILE A 110 -5.25 7.69 -0.79
CA ILE A 110 -4.11 7.25 -1.59
C ILE A 110 -3.97 5.72 -1.58
N VAL A 111 -3.36 5.15 -2.61
CA VAL A 111 -2.85 3.77 -2.52
C VAL A 111 -1.47 3.84 -1.86
N SER A 112 -1.40 3.62 -0.55
CA SER A 112 -0.14 3.63 0.20
C SER A 112 0.69 2.38 -0.06
N GLU A 113 0.06 1.27 -0.47
CA GLU A 113 0.75 0.04 -0.83
C GLU A 113 0.12 -0.61 -2.07
N LEU A 114 0.65 -0.33 -3.25
CA LEU A 114 0.28 -1.06 -4.46
C LEU A 114 1.21 -2.25 -4.62
N GLN A 115 0.63 -3.45 -4.71
CA GLN A 115 1.40 -4.69 -4.88
C GLN A 115 2.33 -4.61 -6.10
N ALA A 116 3.63 -4.61 -5.83
CA ALA A 116 4.71 -4.54 -6.80
C ALA A 116 5.75 -5.67 -6.61
N GLU A 117 5.54 -6.55 -5.63
CA GLU A 117 6.31 -7.77 -5.36
C GLU A 117 5.41 -9.01 -5.32
N PRO A 118 5.97 -10.23 -5.43
CA PRO A 118 5.20 -11.45 -5.31
C PRO A 118 4.74 -11.67 -3.87
N TRP A 119 3.49 -12.08 -3.70
CA TRP A 119 3.02 -12.63 -2.43
C TRP A 119 3.58 -14.05 -2.29
N VAL A 120 4.57 -14.27 -1.43
CA VAL A 120 5.14 -15.60 -1.16
C VAL A 120 4.68 -16.11 0.21
N THR A 121 4.56 -17.43 0.35
CA THR A 121 4.13 -18.09 1.60
C THR A 121 5.29 -18.58 2.47
N ILE A 122 6.51 -18.54 1.94
CA ILE A 122 7.78 -18.83 2.62
C ILE A 122 8.74 -17.67 2.33
N ALA A 123 9.97 -17.72 2.84
CA ALA A 123 10.92 -16.64 2.63
C ALA A 123 11.25 -16.45 1.14
N PHE A 124 11.58 -15.22 0.76
CA PHE A 124 11.90 -14.85 -0.63
C PHE A 124 13.12 -15.61 -1.16
N ASP A 125 14.16 -15.76 -0.35
CA ASP A 125 15.38 -16.49 -0.67
C ASP A 125 15.17 -18.01 -0.76
N GLU A 126 14.15 -18.54 -0.10
CA GLU A 126 13.74 -19.94 -0.20
C GLU A 126 12.80 -20.23 -1.38
N THR A 127 12.14 -19.20 -1.92
CA THR A 127 11.23 -19.34 -3.06
C THR A 127 12.03 -19.25 -4.37
N PRO A 128 11.98 -20.25 -5.29
CA PRO A 128 12.66 -20.16 -6.58
C PRO A 128 12.25 -18.90 -7.37
N ILE A 129 13.21 -18.21 -7.97
CA ILE A 129 12.97 -16.96 -8.71
C ILE A 129 11.90 -17.15 -9.80
N ASP A 130 11.90 -18.27 -10.51
CA ASP A 130 10.90 -18.50 -11.55
C ASP A 130 9.50 -18.65 -10.96
N GLN A 131 9.35 -19.23 -9.76
CA GLN A 131 8.09 -19.25 -9.03
C GLN A 131 7.67 -17.84 -8.60
N GLN A 132 8.59 -17.05 -8.05
CA GLN A 132 8.32 -15.64 -7.70
C GLN A 132 7.79 -14.87 -8.93
N LEU A 133 8.39 -15.09 -10.10
CA LEU A 133 8.00 -14.42 -11.35
C LEU A 133 6.65 -14.87 -11.92
N THR A 134 6.13 -16.03 -11.49
CA THR A 134 4.74 -16.40 -11.79
C THR A 134 3.74 -15.58 -10.98
N LEU A 135 4.12 -15.06 -9.81
CA LEU A 135 3.25 -14.33 -8.90
C LEU A 135 3.30 -12.82 -9.18
N MET A 136 4.49 -12.29 -9.49
CA MET A 136 4.69 -10.91 -9.90
C MET A 136 5.73 -10.81 -11.02
N ASN A 137 5.44 -10.04 -12.06
CA ASN A 137 6.32 -9.83 -13.21
C ASN A 137 6.04 -8.47 -13.87
N PRO A 138 6.82 -8.04 -14.88
CA PRO A 138 6.67 -6.72 -15.49
C PRO A 138 5.26 -6.44 -16.01
N GLN A 139 4.61 -7.46 -16.60
CA GLN A 139 3.24 -7.32 -17.10
C GLN A 139 2.26 -7.09 -15.96
N ARG A 140 2.36 -7.88 -14.87
CA ARG A 140 1.50 -7.70 -13.68
C ARG A 140 1.72 -6.37 -12.99
N LEU A 141 2.96 -5.88 -12.92
CA LEU A 141 3.26 -4.55 -12.41
C LEU A 141 2.52 -3.48 -13.23
N SER A 142 2.62 -3.55 -14.57
CA SER A 142 1.89 -2.64 -15.47
C SER A 142 0.38 -2.73 -15.27
N ASP A 143 -0.17 -3.94 -15.16
CA ASP A 143 -1.61 -4.15 -14.94
C ASP A 143 -2.08 -3.59 -13.59
N ASN A 144 -1.26 -3.73 -12.53
CA ASN A 144 -1.54 -3.19 -11.20
C ASN A 144 -1.50 -1.66 -11.18
N ILE A 145 -0.51 -1.05 -11.85
CA ILE A 145 -0.43 0.41 -12.00
C ILE A 145 -1.65 0.94 -12.77
N ASN A 146 -2.04 0.27 -13.86
CA ASN A 146 -3.22 0.64 -14.61
C ASN A 146 -4.51 0.43 -13.82
N PHE A 147 -4.56 -0.57 -12.93
CA PHE A 147 -5.66 -0.76 -12.00
C PHE A 147 -5.76 0.41 -11.01
N ALA A 148 -4.65 0.77 -10.35
CA ALA A 148 -4.61 1.89 -9.42
C ALA A 148 -4.99 3.22 -10.09
N ARG A 149 -4.51 3.48 -11.32
CA ARG A 149 -4.93 4.69 -12.07
C ARG A 149 -6.44 4.78 -12.28
N ARG A 150 -7.13 3.64 -12.45
CA ARG A 150 -8.58 3.59 -12.65
C ARG A 150 -9.38 3.73 -11.37
N THR A 151 -8.76 3.65 -10.19
CA THR A 151 -9.45 3.98 -8.92
C THR A 151 -9.63 5.49 -8.78
N GLY A 152 -8.83 6.30 -9.48
CA GLY A 152 -8.92 7.76 -9.42
C GLY A 152 -8.40 8.38 -8.12
N PHE A 153 -7.59 7.65 -7.36
CA PHE A 153 -6.89 8.17 -6.18
C PHE A 153 -5.70 9.05 -6.58
N SER A 154 -5.31 9.97 -5.69
CA SER A 154 -4.34 11.02 -6.01
C SER A 154 -2.94 10.47 -6.29
N SER A 155 -2.57 9.38 -5.60
CA SER A 155 -1.26 8.76 -5.70
C SER A 155 -1.29 7.26 -5.41
N ALA A 156 -0.26 6.58 -5.88
CA ALA A 156 -0.01 5.16 -5.60
C ALA A 156 1.48 4.91 -5.37
N TYR A 157 1.81 4.32 -4.22
CA TYR A 157 3.16 3.96 -3.82
C TYR A 157 3.39 2.47 -4.11
N LEU A 158 4.51 2.15 -4.75
CA LEU A 158 4.82 0.77 -5.20
C LEU A 158 5.53 0.03 -4.07
N TRP A 159 4.92 -1.03 -3.56
CA TRP A 159 5.49 -1.86 -2.50
C TRP A 159 6.32 -3.01 -3.07
N GLY A 160 7.62 -3.06 -2.73
CA GLY A 160 8.53 -4.14 -3.14
C GLY A 160 9.59 -3.77 -4.18
N VAL A 161 10.01 -2.51 -4.23
CA VAL A 161 11.07 -2.05 -5.14
C VAL A 161 12.43 -2.71 -4.83
N GLU A 162 12.65 -3.07 -3.57
CA GLU A 162 13.81 -3.79 -3.06
C GLU A 162 13.96 -5.15 -3.74
N TRP A 163 12.84 -5.86 -3.91
CA TRP A 163 12.80 -7.13 -4.64
C TRP A 163 13.22 -6.97 -6.09
N TRP A 164 12.87 -5.86 -6.75
CA TRP A 164 13.30 -5.57 -8.13
C TRP A 164 14.82 -5.39 -8.22
N TYR A 165 15.39 -4.67 -7.24
CA TYR A 165 16.82 -4.47 -7.17
C TYR A 165 17.54 -5.80 -6.90
N TRP A 166 16.99 -6.62 -6.00
CA TRP A 166 17.52 -7.96 -5.72
C TRP A 166 17.54 -8.83 -6.99
N LEU A 167 16.45 -8.86 -7.76
CA LEU A 167 16.41 -9.58 -9.05
C LEU A 167 17.46 -9.08 -10.05
N LYS A 168 17.66 -7.75 -10.13
CA LYS A 168 18.69 -7.15 -10.97
C LYS A 168 20.09 -7.66 -10.61
N VAL A 169 20.41 -7.71 -9.31
CA VAL A 169 21.70 -8.25 -8.82
C VAL A 169 21.84 -9.73 -9.18
N HIS A 170 20.73 -10.48 -9.21
CA HIS A 170 20.66 -11.88 -9.63
C HIS A 170 20.51 -12.10 -11.15
N LYS A 171 20.92 -11.12 -11.97
CA LYS A 171 20.91 -11.18 -13.45
C LYS A 171 19.51 -11.34 -14.06
N ARG A 172 18.46 -10.89 -13.35
CA ARG A 172 17.06 -10.81 -13.83
C ARG A 172 16.55 -9.36 -13.76
N PRO A 173 17.08 -8.43 -14.59
CA PRO A 173 16.82 -6.99 -14.44
C PRO A 173 15.47 -6.53 -14.97
N GLU A 174 14.61 -7.43 -15.47
CA GLU A 174 13.37 -7.09 -16.18
C GLU A 174 12.40 -6.28 -15.31
N MET A 175 12.22 -6.68 -14.04
CA MET A 175 11.41 -5.92 -13.08
C MET A 175 11.94 -4.52 -12.83
N TRP A 176 13.26 -4.39 -12.65
CA TRP A 176 13.90 -3.10 -12.42
C TRP A 176 13.72 -2.14 -13.61
N ARG A 177 13.86 -2.65 -14.84
CA ARG A 177 13.63 -1.85 -16.06
C ARG A 177 12.18 -1.41 -16.16
N ALA A 178 11.23 -2.31 -15.89
CA ALA A 178 9.81 -2.00 -15.88
C ALA A 178 9.46 -0.91 -14.86
N GLY A 179 10.05 -0.96 -13.66
CA GLY A 179 9.91 0.08 -12.64
C GLY A 179 10.39 1.45 -13.11
N ILE A 180 11.56 1.52 -13.78
CA ILE A 180 12.08 2.79 -14.34
C ILE A 180 11.14 3.34 -15.41
N GLU A 181 10.64 2.49 -16.30
CA GLU A 181 9.70 2.89 -17.36
C GLU A 181 8.38 3.40 -16.77
N ALA A 182 7.84 2.69 -15.78
CA ALA A 182 6.64 3.09 -15.05
C ALA A 182 6.79 4.46 -14.37
N TYR A 183 7.94 4.70 -13.71
CA TYR A 183 8.23 5.97 -13.06
C TYR A 183 8.31 7.12 -14.07
N LYS A 184 9.04 6.94 -15.18
CA LYS A 184 9.12 7.95 -16.25
C LYS A 184 7.76 8.29 -16.86
N ALA A 185 6.92 7.28 -17.07
CA ALA A 185 5.56 7.47 -17.58
C ALA A 185 4.62 8.17 -16.57
N GLY A 186 4.90 8.05 -15.26
CA GLY A 186 4.18 8.75 -14.21
C GLY A 186 4.63 10.20 -14.02
N ALA A 187 5.95 10.46 -14.09
CA ALA A 187 6.54 11.78 -13.88
C ALA A 187 6.25 12.79 -15.01
N GLY A 188 5.77 12.34 -16.17
CA GLY A 188 5.40 13.18 -17.31
C GLY A 188 3.93 13.63 -17.33
N ARG A 189 3.18 13.44 -16.24
CA ARG A 189 1.77 13.86 -16.11
C ARG A 189 1.61 14.89 -15.02
#